data_AF-R7MHR2-F1
#
_entry.id   AF-R7MHR2-F1
#
_cell.length_a   1.000
_cell.length_b   1.000
_cell.length_c   1.000
_cell.angle_alpha   90.00
_cell.angle_beta   90.00
_cell.angle_gamma   90.00
#
_symmetry.space_group_name_H-M   'P 1'
#
loop_
_entity.id
_entity.type
_entity.pdbx_description
1 polymer ?
#
loop_
_entity_poly.entity_id
_entity_poly.type
_entity_poly.pdbx_seq_one_letter_code
_entity_poly.pdbx_strand_id
1 'polypeptide(L)'
;MDKITLEQDKKGEHSILFLLLGGLAILAIITGLLTNYKNETLTCSKSKDICTVEKINLLNVKSTKNLVKYSDIATVGFLKQKVKGNKYAKGYSFYLLTFILKDNNQKEIFKSEYYEKADIDKDMANLREQIENVNSDIVTLKREY
;
A
#
# COMPACT_ATOMS: atom_id res chain seq x y z
N MET A 1 -44.43 -38.13 -10.95
CA MET A 1 -43.37 -37.23 -10.45
C MET A 1 -43.35 -36.02 -11.36
N ASP A 2 -43.87 -34.90 -10.87
CA ASP A 2 -44.21 -33.74 -11.69
C ASP A 2 -42.99 -33.02 -12.23
N LYS A 3 -42.94 -32.87 -13.56
CA LYS A 3 -41.94 -32.05 -14.26
C LYS A 3 -41.93 -30.58 -13.80
N ILE A 4 -43.04 -30.12 -13.23
CA ILE A 4 -43.25 -28.75 -12.75
C ILE A 4 -42.34 -28.44 -11.55
N THR A 5 -42.16 -29.42 -10.64
CA THR A 5 -41.32 -29.25 -9.45
C THR A 5 -39.84 -29.14 -9.80
N LEU A 6 -39.39 -29.89 -10.82
CA LEU A 6 -38.00 -29.93 -11.29
C LEU A 6 -37.57 -28.64 -12.01
N GLU A 7 -38.48 -27.98 -12.73
CA GLU A 7 -38.20 -26.67 -13.34
C GLU A 7 -38.20 -25.52 -12.32
N GLN A 8 -39.07 -25.58 -11.30
CA GLN A 8 -39.07 -24.59 -10.22
C GLN A 8 -37.80 -24.67 -9.36
N ASP A 9 -37.30 -25.86 -9.08
CA ASP A 9 -36.03 -26.05 -8.36
C ASP A 9 -34.83 -25.49 -9.14
N LYS A 10 -34.74 -25.80 -10.45
CA LYS A 10 -33.68 -25.25 -11.31
C LYS A 10 -33.72 -23.72 -11.41
N LYS A 11 -34.92 -23.13 -11.44
CA LYS A 11 -35.10 -21.67 -11.50
C LYS A 11 -34.71 -21.01 -10.16
N GLY A 12 -35.00 -21.67 -9.04
CA GLY A 12 -34.56 -21.28 -7.70
C GLY A 12 -33.05 -21.33 -7.52
N GLU A 13 -32.41 -22.43 -7.92
CA GLU A 13 -30.95 -22.59 -7.89
C GLU A 13 -30.24 -21.52 -8.73
N HIS A 14 -30.71 -21.26 -9.95
CA HIS A 14 -30.15 -20.20 -10.79
C HIS A 14 -30.28 -18.81 -10.13
N SER A 15 -31.42 -18.49 -9.52
CA SER A 15 -31.62 -17.21 -8.82
C SER A 15 -30.68 -17.05 -7.62
N ILE A 16 -30.49 -18.11 -6.83
CA ILE A 16 -29.56 -18.12 -5.68
C ILE A 16 -28.12 -17.95 -6.16
N LEU A 17 -27.73 -18.62 -7.25
CA LEU A 17 -26.40 -18.49 -7.84
C LEU A 17 -26.13 -17.07 -8.34
N PHE A 18 -27.11 -16.44 -9.01
CA PHE A 18 -26.99 -15.05 -9.45
C PHE A 18 -26.87 -14.07 -8.27
N LEU A 19 -27.62 -14.28 -7.19
CA LEU A 19 -27.51 -13.49 -5.97
C LEU A 19 -26.14 -13.65 -5.30
N LEU A 20 -25.59 -14.86 -5.24
CA LEU A 20 -24.26 -15.13 -4.69
C LEU A 20 -23.16 -14.48 -5.53
N LEU A 21 -23.19 -14.64 -6.86
CA LEU A 21 -22.22 -14.03 -7.76
C LEU A 21 -22.32 -12.50 -7.75
N GLY A 22 -23.54 -11.95 -7.72
CA GLY A 22 -23.77 -10.52 -7.56
C GLY A 22 -23.22 -9.98 -6.23
N GLY A 23 -23.46 -10.70 -5.12
CA GLY A 23 -22.92 -10.36 -3.81
C GLY A 23 -21.38 -10.37 -3.77
N LEU A 24 -20.76 -11.39 -4.37
CA LEU A 24 -19.30 -11.49 -4.48
C LEU A 24 -18.70 -10.34 -5.30
N ALA A 25 -19.34 -9.97 -6.41
CA ALA A 25 -18.90 -8.85 -7.24
C ALA A 25 -18.96 -7.52 -6.47
N ILE A 26 -20.04 -7.28 -5.72
CA ILE A 26 -20.19 -6.07 -4.90
C ILE A 26 -19.11 -6.03 -3.80
N LEU A 27 -18.89 -7.15 -3.10
CA LEU A 27 -17.83 -7.24 -2.10
C LEU A 27 -16.45 -6.99 -2.69
N ALA A 28 -16.17 -7.51 -3.88
CA ALA A 28 -14.90 -7.26 -4.57
C ALA A 28 -14.70 -5.76 -4.90
N ILE A 29 -15.74 -5.07 -5.36
CA ILE A 29 -15.70 -3.63 -5.63
C ILE A 29 -15.46 -2.84 -4.34
N ILE A 30 -16.21 -3.13 -3.28
CA ILE A 30 -16.05 -2.47 -1.98
C ILE A 30 -14.63 -2.70 -1.44
N THR A 31 -14.15 -3.93 -1.50
CA THR A 31 -12.79 -4.26 -1.06
C THR A 31 -11.75 -3.52 -1.89
N GLY A 32 -11.94 -3.39 -3.22
CA GLY A 32 -11.09 -2.57 -4.08
C GLY A 32 -11.06 -1.10 -3.66
N LEU A 33 -12.21 -0.49 -3.36
CA LEU A 33 -12.27 0.91 -2.92
C LEU A 33 -11.60 1.14 -1.56
N LEU A 34 -11.66 0.15 -0.66
CA LEU A 34 -11.06 0.22 0.67
C LEU A 34 -9.56 -0.08 0.68
N THR A 35 -9.09 -0.91 -0.25
CA THR A 35 -7.68 -1.37 -0.33
C THR A 35 -6.80 -0.46 -1.19
N ASN A 36 -7.37 0.26 -2.15
CA ASN A 36 -6.64 1.25 -2.94
C ASN A 36 -6.47 2.57 -2.16
N TYR A 37 -5.23 3.07 -2.15
CA TYR A 37 -4.86 4.27 -1.42
C TYR A 37 -4.82 5.49 -2.35
N LYS A 38 -5.44 6.57 -1.91
CA LYS A 38 -5.40 7.89 -2.56
C LYS A 38 -4.12 8.64 -2.20
N ASN A 39 -3.70 8.54 -0.94
CA ASN A 39 -2.42 9.08 -0.50
C ASN A 39 -1.89 8.32 0.72
N GLU A 40 -0.57 8.43 0.90
CA GLU A 40 0.14 7.98 2.07
C GLU A 40 1.02 9.13 2.58
N THR A 41 1.04 9.34 3.90
CA THR A 41 1.87 10.37 4.55
C THR A 41 2.70 9.72 5.64
N LEU A 42 4.02 9.78 5.48
CA LEU A 42 4.99 9.45 6.52
C LEU A 42 5.14 10.67 7.43
N THR A 43 5.02 10.43 8.74
CA THR A 43 5.35 11.42 9.77
C THR A 43 6.24 10.76 10.81
N CYS A 44 7.42 11.33 11.01
CA CYS A 44 8.36 10.93 12.05
C CYS A 44 8.54 12.08 13.03
N SER A 45 8.48 11.79 14.33
CA SER A 45 8.78 12.75 15.40
C SER A 45 10.00 12.28 16.18
N LYS A 46 11.03 13.14 16.23
CA LYS A 46 12.28 12.85 16.95
C LYS A 46 12.02 12.87 18.46
N SER A 47 11.31 13.88 18.96
CA SER A 47 10.93 14.03 20.37
C SER A 47 10.07 12.86 20.89
N LYS A 48 9.15 12.35 20.07
CA LYS A 48 8.29 11.22 20.44
C LYS A 48 8.88 9.85 20.07
N ASP A 49 10.06 9.85 19.46
CA ASP A 49 10.76 8.65 19.00
C ASP A 49 9.89 7.69 18.18
N ILE A 50 9.10 8.20 17.23
CA ILE A 50 8.14 7.40 16.48
C ILE A 50 7.99 7.86 15.04
N CYS A 51 7.90 6.90 14.13
CA CYS A 51 7.50 7.08 12.75
C CYS A 51 6.18 6.35 12.50
N THR A 52 5.22 7.07 11.91
CA THR A 52 3.91 6.54 11.52
C THR A 52 3.64 6.82 10.05
N VAL A 53 2.78 5.99 9.46
CA VAL A 53 2.22 6.26 8.14
C VAL A 53 0.72 6.34 8.25
N GLU A 54 0.19 7.51 7.90
CA GLU A 54 -1.23 7.71 7.65
C GLU A 54 -1.53 7.32 6.20
N LYS A 55 -2.58 6.54 6.01
CA LYS A 55 -3.10 6.12 4.71
C LYS A 55 -4.52 6.62 4.57
N ILE A 56 -4.83 7.18 3.42
CA ILE A 56 -6.18 7.60 3.07
C ILE A 56 -6.60 6.81 1.83
N ASN A 57 -7.71 6.09 1.91
CA ASN A 57 -8.25 5.36 0.76
C ASN A 57 -9.11 6.24 -0.16
N LEU A 58 -9.66 5.66 -1.23
CA LEU A 58 -10.49 6.37 -2.20
C LEU A 58 -11.80 6.93 -1.60
N LEU A 59 -12.26 6.37 -0.48
CA LEU A 59 -13.43 6.84 0.27
C LEU A 59 -13.07 7.84 1.37
N ASN A 60 -11.85 8.37 1.38
CA ASN A 60 -11.30 9.29 2.38
C ASN A 60 -11.27 8.74 3.82
N VAL A 61 -11.30 7.41 3.99
CA VAL A 61 -11.14 6.78 5.31
C VAL A 61 -9.66 6.76 5.65
N LYS A 62 -9.34 7.27 6.84
CA LYS A 62 -7.98 7.35 7.37
C LYS A 62 -7.62 6.12 8.20
N SER A 63 -6.38 5.66 8.05
CA SER A 63 -5.78 4.65 8.92
C SER A 63 -4.33 5.02 9.20
N THR A 64 -3.93 5.00 10.47
CA THR A 64 -2.56 5.30 10.89
C THR A 64 -1.91 4.05 11.43
N LYS A 65 -0.70 3.76 10.98
CA LYS A 65 0.09 2.61 11.41
C LYS A 65 1.44 3.06 11.94
N ASN A 66 1.83 2.54 13.11
CA ASN A 66 3.19 2.68 13.62
C ASN A 66 4.15 1.85 12.76
N LEU A 67 5.21 2.47 12.26
CA LEU A 67 6.23 1.80 11.47
C LEU A 67 7.38 1.29 12.33
N VAL A 68 8.13 2.23 12.91
CA VAL A 68 9.38 2.04 13.66
C VAL A 68 9.61 3.22 14.59
N LYS A 69 10.52 3.09 15.55
CA LYS A 69 11.00 4.24 16.32
C LYS A 69 11.93 5.09 15.46
N TYR A 70 12.02 6.37 15.76
CA TYR A 70 12.92 7.27 15.02
C TYR A 70 14.39 6.92 15.28
N SER A 71 14.71 6.62 16.54
CA SER A 71 16.04 6.27 17.03
C SER A 71 16.56 4.96 16.46
N ASP A 72 15.69 4.08 15.94
CA ASP A 72 16.08 2.83 15.29
C ASP A 72 16.55 3.05 13.84
N ILE A 73 16.26 4.21 13.24
CA ILE A 73 16.60 4.52 11.86
C ILE A 73 18.09 4.85 11.75
N ALA A 74 18.80 4.15 10.87
CA ALA A 74 20.17 4.47 10.50
C ALA A 74 20.22 5.37 9.26
N THR A 75 19.45 5.03 8.23
CA THR A 75 19.36 5.83 7.00
C THR A 75 18.10 5.48 6.19
N VAL A 76 17.93 6.13 5.05
CA VAL A 76 16.86 5.88 4.07
C VAL A 76 17.47 5.20 2.85
N GLY A 77 16.78 4.22 2.29
CA GLY A 77 17.20 3.47 1.12
C GLY A 77 16.01 3.04 0.26
N PHE A 78 16.26 2.07 -0.62
CA PHE A 78 15.22 1.45 -1.42
C PHE A 78 15.44 -0.04 -1.65
N LEU A 79 14.35 -0.76 -1.90
CA LEU A 79 14.35 -2.13 -2.41
C LEU A 79 13.91 -2.12 -3.88
N LYS A 80 14.76 -2.64 -4.77
CA LYS A 80 14.39 -2.87 -6.17
C LYS A 80 13.78 -4.26 -6.32
N GLN A 81 12.56 -4.34 -6.81
CA GLN A 81 11.90 -5.60 -7.14
C GLN A 81 11.74 -5.72 -8.65
N LYS A 82 12.23 -6.82 -9.21
CA LYS A 82 12.13 -7.11 -10.64
C LYS A 82 10.97 -8.06 -10.89
N VAL A 83 9.95 -7.58 -11.59
CA VAL A 83 8.83 -8.41 -12.06
C VAL A 83 9.29 -9.14 -13.30
N LYS A 84 9.38 -10.47 -13.21
CA LYS A 84 9.69 -11.29 -14.38
C LYS A 84 8.52 -11.21 -15.37
N GLY A 85 8.82 -10.79 -16.59
CA GLY A 85 7.87 -10.83 -17.69
C GLY A 85 7.58 -12.27 -18.12
N ASN A 86 6.50 -12.45 -18.88
CA ASN A 86 6.17 -13.71 -19.53
C ASN A 86 6.55 -13.65 -21.03
N LYS A 87 6.22 -14.70 -21.80
CA LYS A 87 6.55 -14.75 -23.25
C LYS A 87 5.94 -13.61 -24.09
N TYR A 88 4.96 -12.88 -23.57
CA TYR A 88 4.24 -11.83 -24.28
C TYR A 88 4.47 -10.42 -23.70
N ALA A 89 5.19 -10.29 -22.58
CA ALA A 89 5.41 -9.00 -21.93
C ALA A 89 6.84 -8.89 -21.37
N LYS A 90 7.50 -7.76 -21.62
CA LYS A 90 8.78 -7.44 -20.99
C LYS A 90 8.56 -7.24 -19.49
N GLY A 91 9.47 -7.81 -18.69
CA GLY A 91 9.47 -7.55 -17.25
C GLY A 91 9.80 -6.09 -16.95
N TYR A 92 9.26 -5.58 -15.85
CA TYR A 92 9.57 -4.24 -15.34
C TYR A 92 10.24 -4.36 -13.98
N SER A 93 10.75 -3.24 -13.48
CA SER A 93 11.21 -3.15 -12.09
C SER A 93 10.45 -2.03 -11.41
N PHE A 94 10.18 -2.23 -10.14
CA PHE A 94 9.69 -1.18 -9.28
C PHE A 94 10.59 -1.06 -8.05
N TYR A 95 10.45 0.05 -7.35
CA TYR A 95 11.26 0.42 -6.22
C TYR A 95 10.35 0.73 -5.03
N LEU A 96 10.71 0.23 -3.86
CA LEU A 96 10.03 0.51 -2.59
C LEU A 96 10.95 1.34 -1.72
N LEU A 97 10.44 2.46 -1.19
CA LEU A 97 11.18 3.32 -0.29
C LEU A 97 11.24 2.68 1.11
N THR A 98 12.44 2.60 1.68
CA THR A 98 12.67 1.89 2.95
C THR A 98 13.46 2.73 3.95
N PHE A 99 13.19 2.53 5.23
CA PHE A 99 14.17 2.79 6.28
C PHE A 99 15.13 1.61 6.37
N ILE A 100 16.43 1.93 6.45
CA ILE A 100 17.46 0.99 6.87
C ILE A 100 17.68 1.25 8.36
N LEU A 101 17.39 0.24 9.17
CA LEU A 101 17.49 0.31 10.62
C LEU A 101 18.93 0.03 11.07
N LYS A 102 19.26 0.40 12.30
CA LYS A 102 20.60 0.23 12.90
C LYS A 102 21.02 -1.24 13.04
N ASP A 103 20.07 -2.16 13.07
CA ASP A 103 20.30 -3.61 13.05
C ASP A 103 20.43 -4.18 11.63
N ASN A 104 20.50 -3.31 10.61
CA ASN A 104 20.50 -3.61 9.18
C ASN A 104 19.19 -4.22 8.63
N ASN A 105 18.12 -4.27 9.41
CA ASN A 105 16.81 -4.63 8.89
C ASN A 105 16.22 -3.49 8.05
N GLN A 106 15.39 -3.85 7.08
CA GLN A 106 14.73 -2.88 6.21
C GLN A 106 13.25 -2.80 6.53
N LYS A 107 12.72 -1.59 6.61
CA LYS A 107 11.30 -1.33 6.79
C LYS A 107 10.75 -0.51 5.64
N GLU A 108 9.84 -1.10 4.88
CA GLU A 108 9.06 -0.38 3.86
C GLU A 108 8.25 0.75 4.48
N ILE A 109 8.34 1.94 3.87
CA ILE A 109 7.66 3.15 4.33
C ILE A 109 6.25 3.19 3.73
N PHE A 110 6.17 3.27 2.40
CA PHE A 110 4.93 3.31 1.65
C PHE A 110 4.66 1.98 0.99
N LYS A 111 3.39 1.56 0.95
CA LYS A 111 3.00 0.34 0.24
C LYS A 111 3.13 0.46 -1.27
N SER A 112 3.11 1.69 -1.76
CA SER A 112 2.98 1.93 -3.19
C SER A 112 4.34 1.98 -3.86
N GLU A 113 4.39 1.46 -5.07
CA GLU A 113 5.60 1.25 -5.84
C GLU A 113 6.04 2.50 -6.59
N TYR A 114 7.34 2.78 -6.65
CA TYR A 114 7.93 3.74 -7.59
C TYR A 114 8.33 2.99 -8.87
N TYR A 115 7.86 3.45 -10.02
CA TYR A 115 8.23 2.83 -11.31
C TYR A 115 9.48 3.46 -11.91
N GLU A 116 9.69 4.76 -11.66
CA GLU A 116 10.86 5.50 -12.10
C GLU A 116 11.89 5.63 -10.97
N LYS A 117 13.16 5.34 -11.29
CA LYS A 117 14.24 5.45 -10.30
C LYS A 117 14.46 6.91 -9.85
N ALA A 118 14.25 7.87 -10.74
CA ALA A 118 14.46 9.29 -10.44
C ALA A 118 13.49 9.79 -9.35
N ASP A 119 12.25 9.30 -9.36
CA ASP A 119 11.24 9.73 -8.38
C ASP A 119 11.58 9.24 -6.97
N ILE A 120 12.01 7.99 -6.83
CA ILE A 120 12.42 7.46 -5.53
C ILE A 120 13.74 8.09 -5.06
N ASP A 121 14.68 8.37 -5.97
CA ASP A 121 15.93 9.05 -5.61
C ASP A 121 15.65 10.45 -5.03
N LYS A 122 14.69 11.19 -5.61
CA LYS A 122 14.26 12.51 -5.14
C LYS A 122 13.67 12.43 -3.73
N ASP A 123 12.73 11.52 -3.50
CA ASP A 123 12.07 11.36 -2.20
C ASP A 123 13.05 10.86 -1.12
N MET A 124 13.96 9.97 -1.49
CA MET A 124 15.02 9.50 -0.61
C MET A 124 15.97 10.63 -0.21
N ALA A 125 16.39 11.48 -1.16
CA ALA A 125 17.24 12.63 -0.86
C ALA A 125 16.56 13.61 0.11
N ASN A 126 15.29 13.93 -0.15
CA ASN A 126 14.48 14.80 0.71
C ASN A 126 14.37 14.24 2.14
N LEU A 127 14.05 12.96 2.29
CA LEU A 127 13.97 12.35 3.61
C LEU A 127 15.31 12.32 4.36
N ARG A 128 16.42 12.03 3.66
CA ARG A 128 17.76 12.03 4.27
C ARG A 128 18.08 13.42 4.82
N GLU A 129 17.86 14.46 4.03
CA GLU A 129 18.08 15.85 4.45
C GLU A 129 17.27 16.21 5.70
N GLN A 130 15.99 15.86 5.75
CA GLN A 130 15.14 16.13 6.91
C GLN A 130 15.57 15.33 8.17
N ILE A 131 16.00 14.08 8.01
CA ILE A 131 16.48 13.24 9.11
C ILE A 131 17.78 13.78 9.70
N GLU A 132 18.72 14.18 8.84
CA GLU A 132 20.02 14.74 9.22
C GLU A 132 19.90 16.14 9.81
N ASN A 133 18.84 16.90 9.47
CA ASN A 133 18.59 18.22 10.04
C ASN A 133 18.26 18.15 11.54
N VAL A 134 19.24 18.45 12.38
CA VAL A 134 19.14 18.42 13.85
C VAL A 134 18.07 19.37 14.40
N ASN A 135 17.74 20.44 13.67
CA ASN A 135 16.78 21.45 14.12
C ASN A 135 15.33 21.07 13.82
N SER A 136 15.09 20.06 12.98
CA SER A 136 13.73 19.59 12.70
C SER A 136 13.32 18.52 13.69
N ASP A 137 12.24 18.75 14.44
CA ASP A 137 11.62 17.69 15.27
C ASP A 137 10.76 16.73 14.43
N ILE A 138 10.22 17.21 13.30
CA ILE A 138 9.27 16.48 12.48
C ILE A 138 9.82 16.26 11.08
N VAL A 139 9.88 15.01 10.66
CA VAL A 139 10.18 14.63 9.27
C VAL A 139 8.90 14.18 8.60
N THR A 140 8.60 14.71 7.42
CA THR A 140 7.40 14.35 6.67
C THR A 140 7.69 14.05 5.22
N LEU A 141 6.96 13.08 4.66
CA LEU A 141 6.89 12.85 3.23
C LEU A 141 5.48 12.43 2.86
N LYS A 142 4.89 13.09 1.86
CA LYS A 142 3.56 12.78 1.36
C LYS A 142 3.67 12.24 -0.06
N ARG A 143 2.89 11.20 -0.35
CA ARG A 143 2.76 10.65 -1.69
C ARG A 143 1.29 10.54 -2.08
N GLU A 144 0.97 11.06 -3.25
CA GLU A 144 -0.36 11.02 -3.86
C GLU A 144 -0.33 10.07 -5.07
N TYR A 145 -1.46 9.41 -5.34
CA TYR A 145 -1.61 8.37 -6.36
C TYR A 145 -2.81 8.67 -7.27
#